data_AF-A0A3A8QCU3-F1
#
_entry.id   AF-A0A3A8QCU3-F1
#
_cell.length_a   1.000
_cell.length_b   1.000
_cell.length_c   1.000
_cell.angle_alpha   90.00
_cell.angle_beta   90.00
_cell.angle_gamma   90.00
#
_symmetry.space_group_name_H-M   'P 1'
#
loop_
_entity.id
_entity.type
_entity.pdbx_description
1 polymer ?
#
loop_
_entity_poly.entity_id
_entity_poly.type
_entity_poly.pdbx_seq_one_letter_code
_entity_poly.pdbx_strand_id
1 'polypeptide(L)'
;MSSKPSALEPLRVRVRRFQFIVGLGFLSLVLGAMLSVSLVLRLHARVNALPSDFVRIPVAVVLENLWVLGVLPVLSYLAARVIALRTWTSAVGAAVSGGLFVVALNFVRDGMDGLTSDWGVASALRILAFMGGILLTARAIRAGRAAAERGSTAAQAKAEARKSEYDEFLKAAEAAGARLEQREGGAGTEAPAPASTDAPAPSGEANRDGEGTPPSGDMKTPAA
;
A
#
# COMPACT_ATOMS: atom_id res chain seq x y z
N MET A 1 9.42 8.27 -41.57
CA MET A 1 9.32 6.80 -41.73
C MET A 1 9.72 6.12 -40.43
N SER A 2 8.78 5.35 -39.86
CA SER A 2 8.94 4.25 -38.88
C SER A 2 9.68 4.52 -37.56
N SER A 3 8.97 5.11 -36.61
CA SER A 3 9.19 4.86 -35.17
C SER A 3 8.79 3.41 -34.90
N LYS A 4 9.73 2.47 -35.08
CA LYS A 4 9.51 1.06 -34.73
C LYS A 4 9.11 0.99 -33.24
N PRO A 5 7.98 0.36 -32.88
CA PRO A 5 7.63 0.13 -31.49
C PRO A 5 8.77 -0.66 -30.85
N SER A 6 9.33 -0.07 -29.81
CA SER A 6 10.69 -0.31 -29.37
C SER A 6 10.82 -1.68 -28.71
N ALA A 7 11.63 -2.57 -29.30
CA ALA A 7 12.08 -3.81 -28.66
C ALA A 7 12.74 -3.60 -27.28
N LEU A 8 13.03 -2.34 -26.91
CA LEU A 8 13.60 -1.94 -25.62
C LEU A 8 12.55 -1.71 -24.53
N GLU A 9 11.27 -1.55 -24.85
CA GLU A 9 10.18 -1.44 -23.87
C GLU A 9 10.07 -2.66 -22.94
N PRO A 10 10.01 -3.91 -23.45
CA PRO A 10 9.96 -5.08 -22.57
C PRO A 10 11.23 -5.21 -21.70
N LEU A 11 12.37 -4.76 -22.22
CA LEU A 11 13.64 -4.79 -21.52
C LEU A 11 13.67 -3.76 -20.38
N ARG A 12 13.19 -2.54 -20.62
CA ARG A 12 13.06 -1.49 -19.61
C ARG A 12 12.12 -1.89 -18.48
N VAL A 13 11.00 -2.56 -18.79
CA VAL A 13 10.07 -3.07 -17.78
C VAL A 13 10.73 -4.17 -16.93
N ARG A 14 11.48 -5.09 -17.55
CA ARG A 14 12.22 -6.14 -16.83
C ARG A 14 13.31 -5.55 -15.93
N VAL A 15 14.08 -4.60 -16.42
CA VAL A 15 15.13 -3.93 -15.64
C VAL A 15 14.54 -3.16 -14.47
N ARG A 16 13.44 -2.41 -14.66
CA ARG A 16 12.78 -1.69 -13.55
C ARG A 16 12.26 -2.65 -12.49
N ARG A 17 11.69 -3.81 -12.88
CA ARG A 17 11.27 -4.85 -11.94
C ARG A 17 12.45 -5.47 -11.20
N PHE A 18 13.55 -5.73 -11.90
CA PHE A 18 14.77 -6.25 -11.29
C PHE A 18 15.36 -5.25 -10.28
N GLN A 19 15.50 -3.98 -10.68
CA GLN A 19 15.97 -2.89 -9.82
C GLN A 19 15.08 -2.73 -8.58
N PHE A 20 13.75 -2.86 -8.73
CA PHE A 20 12.84 -2.84 -7.61
C PHE A 20 13.07 -4.02 -6.64
N ILE A 21 13.25 -5.23 -7.16
CA ILE A 21 13.53 -6.43 -6.33
C ILE A 21 14.85 -6.27 -5.58
N VAL A 22 15.90 -5.82 -6.26
CA VAL A 22 17.22 -5.59 -5.66
C VAL A 22 17.14 -4.46 -4.62
N GLY A 23 16.47 -3.36 -4.95
CA GLY A 23 16.27 -2.24 -4.04
C GLY A 23 15.47 -2.63 -2.81
N LEU A 24 14.47 -3.50 -2.94
CA LEU A 24 13.71 -4.04 -1.81
C LEU A 24 14.60 -4.86 -0.88
N GLY A 25 15.44 -5.74 -1.44
CA GLY A 25 16.40 -6.54 -0.67
C GLY A 25 17.40 -5.66 0.08
N PHE A 26 17.97 -4.66 -0.61
CA PHE A 26 18.91 -3.72 0.00
C PHE A 26 18.25 -2.85 1.09
N LEU A 27 17.08 -2.27 0.81
CA LEU A 27 16.34 -1.47 1.79
C LEU A 27 15.99 -2.29 3.04
N SER A 28 15.58 -3.54 2.84
CA SER A 28 15.32 -4.46 3.94
C SER A 28 16.55 -4.73 4.78
N LEU A 29 17.72 -4.89 4.15
CA LEU A 29 18.99 -5.09 4.83
C LEU A 29 19.34 -3.87 5.68
N VAL A 30 19.26 -2.66 5.13
CA VAL A 30 19.58 -1.42 5.86
C VAL A 30 18.66 -1.24 7.06
N LEU A 31 17.34 -1.36 6.86
CA LEU A 31 16.37 -1.24 7.94
C LEU A 31 16.55 -2.34 8.98
N GLY A 32 16.75 -3.58 8.54
CA GLY A 32 16.97 -4.71 9.44
C GLY A 32 18.26 -4.60 10.25
N ALA A 33 19.34 -4.07 9.66
CA ALA A 33 20.58 -3.78 10.38
C ALA A 33 20.37 -2.70 11.44
N MET A 34 19.68 -1.60 11.10
CA MET A 34 19.34 -0.55 12.08
C MET A 34 18.47 -1.07 13.23
N LEU A 35 17.45 -1.88 12.92
CA LEU A 35 16.60 -2.54 13.90
C LEU A 35 17.38 -3.52 14.76
N SER A 36 18.25 -4.34 14.15
CA SER A 36 19.07 -5.32 14.84
C SER A 36 20.00 -4.64 15.85
N VAL A 37 20.78 -3.64 15.42
CA VAL A 37 21.67 -2.88 16.31
C VAL A 37 20.89 -2.21 17.44
N SER A 38 19.74 -1.59 17.13
CA SER A 38 18.89 -0.96 18.14
C SER A 38 18.35 -1.97 19.15
N LEU A 39 17.95 -3.16 18.69
CA LEU A 39 17.50 -4.24 19.56
C LEU A 39 18.64 -4.78 20.41
N VAL A 40 19.81 -5.05 19.82
CA VAL A 40 20.98 -5.54 20.56
C VAL A 40 21.31 -4.58 21.70
N LEU A 41 21.40 -3.28 21.43
CA LEU A 41 21.72 -2.28 22.46
C LEU A 41 20.69 -2.26 23.61
N ARG A 42 19.40 -2.47 23.30
CA ARG A 42 18.33 -2.48 24.32
C ARG A 42 18.20 -3.81 25.06
N LEU A 43 18.44 -4.92 24.37
CA LEU A 43 18.26 -6.27 24.89
C LEU A 43 19.53 -6.82 25.53
N HIS A 44 20.71 -6.23 25.29
CA HIS A 44 22.00 -6.74 25.78
C HIS A 44 21.98 -7.03 27.29
N ALA A 45 21.47 -6.10 28.09
CA ALA A 45 21.36 -6.28 29.54
C ALA A 45 20.41 -7.43 29.94
N ARG A 46 19.33 -7.65 29.17
CA ARG A 46 18.34 -8.71 29.45
C ARG A 46 18.79 -10.07 28.92
N VAL A 47 19.52 -10.11 27.82
CA VAL A 47 20.06 -11.34 27.24
C VAL A 47 21.22 -11.88 28.06
N ASN A 48 22.07 -11.01 28.62
CA ASN A 48 23.13 -11.43 29.53
C ASN A 48 22.61 -11.92 30.89
N ALA A 49 21.40 -11.54 31.27
CA ALA A 49 20.75 -12.07 32.46
C ALA A 49 20.18 -13.49 32.27
N LEU A 50 20.09 -14.00 31.02
CA LEU A 50 19.63 -15.35 30.76
C LEU A 50 20.76 -16.36 31.02
N PRO A 51 20.56 -17.36 31.90
CA PRO A 51 21.61 -18.30 32.27
C PRO A 51 21.86 -19.43 31.26
N SER A 52 21.04 -19.58 30.21
CA SER A 52 21.15 -20.71 29.26
C SER A 52 21.65 -20.29 27.87
N ASP A 53 22.77 -20.87 27.45
CA ASP A 53 23.33 -20.70 26.11
C ASP A 53 22.38 -21.21 25.00
N PHE A 54 21.54 -22.19 25.34
CA PHE A 54 20.48 -22.69 24.47
C PHE A 54 19.45 -21.64 24.04
N VAL A 55 19.23 -20.58 24.82
CA VAL A 55 18.34 -19.46 24.45
C VAL A 55 19.12 -18.35 23.77
N ARG A 56 20.38 -18.12 24.18
CA ARG A 56 21.24 -17.08 23.61
C ARG A 56 21.57 -17.34 22.14
N ILE A 57 21.88 -18.58 21.78
CA ILE A 57 22.22 -18.96 20.39
C ILE A 57 21.06 -18.65 19.41
N PRO A 58 19.82 -19.13 19.60
CA PRO A 58 18.73 -18.83 18.68
C PRO A 58 18.35 -17.35 18.68
N VAL A 59 18.41 -16.67 19.83
CA VAL A 59 18.17 -15.22 19.91
C VAL A 59 19.21 -14.47 19.08
N ALA A 60 20.48 -14.81 19.18
CA ALA A 60 21.54 -14.21 18.36
C ALA A 60 21.29 -14.43 16.86
N VAL A 61 20.95 -15.67 16.46
CA VAL A 61 20.64 -16.00 15.05
C VAL A 61 19.43 -15.21 14.55
N VAL A 62 18.39 -15.04 15.37
CA VAL A 62 17.19 -14.26 15.00
C VAL A 62 17.51 -12.78 14.88
N LEU A 63 18.29 -12.21 15.81
CA LEU A 63 18.67 -10.79 15.76
C LEU A 63 19.57 -10.51 14.55
N GLU A 64 20.49 -11.42 14.23
CA GLU A 64 21.36 -11.29 13.07
C GLU A 64 20.58 -11.42 11.75
N ASN A 65 19.63 -12.35 11.68
CA ASN A 65 18.80 -12.58 10.49
C ASN A 65 17.48 -11.81 10.50
N LEU A 66 17.34 -10.81 11.38
CA LEU A 66 16.09 -10.05 11.57
C LEU A 66 15.65 -9.34 10.28
N TRP A 67 16.61 -8.95 9.46
CA TRP A 67 16.34 -8.32 8.17
C TRP A 67 15.61 -9.27 7.21
N VAL A 68 15.99 -10.55 7.14
CA VAL A 68 15.32 -11.56 6.29
C VAL A 68 14.06 -12.12 6.94
N LEU A 69 14.07 -12.29 8.27
CA LEU A 69 12.97 -12.93 8.99
C LEU A 69 11.82 -11.98 9.30
N GLY A 70 12.09 -10.69 9.51
CA GLY A 70 11.09 -9.71 9.91
C GLY A 70 10.86 -8.65 8.84
N VAL A 71 11.92 -7.92 8.48
CA VAL A 71 11.79 -6.73 7.64
C VAL A 71 11.42 -7.10 6.19
N LEU A 72 12.10 -8.09 5.61
CA LEU A 72 11.90 -8.48 4.21
C LEU A 72 10.47 -8.97 3.95
N PRO A 73 9.87 -9.85 4.78
CA PRO A 73 8.46 -10.25 4.65
C PRO A 73 7.50 -9.07 4.77
N VAL A 74 7.73 -8.14 5.72
CA VAL A 74 6.85 -6.98 5.92
C VAL A 74 6.89 -6.05 4.70
N LEU A 75 8.09 -5.70 4.23
CA LEU A 75 8.24 -4.88 3.03
C LEU A 75 7.68 -5.58 1.79
N SER A 76 7.86 -6.88 1.67
CA SER A 76 7.35 -7.66 0.54
C SER A 76 5.83 -7.79 0.57
N TYR A 77 5.22 -7.86 1.76
CA TYR A 77 3.76 -7.80 1.93
C TYR A 77 3.20 -6.46 1.46
N LEU A 78 3.84 -5.35 1.88
CA LEU A 78 3.45 -4.00 1.47
C LEU A 78 3.64 -3.79 -0.04
N ALA A 79 4.76 -4.25 -0.60
CA ALA A 79 5.02 -4.16 -2.03
C ALA A 79 4.02 -5.00 -2.84
N ALA A 80 3.67 -6.21 -2.37
CA ALA A 80 2.71 -7.09 -3.01
C ALA A 80 1.27 -6.53 -3.03
N ARG A 81 0.96 -5.57 -2.15
CA ARG A 81 -0.32 -4.85 -2.19
C ARG A 81 -0.42 -3.85 -3.34
N VAL A 82 0.71 -3.27 -3.76
CA VAL A 82 0.74 -2.20 -4.76
C VAL A 82 1.14 -2.72 -6.14
N ILE A 83 2.01 -3.73 -6.19
CA ILE A 83 2.62 -4.23 -7.42
C ILE A 83 2.37 -5.74 -7.54
N ALA A 84 1.93 -6.18 -8.73
CA ALA A 84 1.81 -7.59 -9.07
C ALA A 84 3.20 -8.25 -9.21
N LEU A 85 3.71 -8.75 -8.08
CA LEU A 85 5.00 -9.45 -7.99
C LEU A 85 4.81 -10.96 -8.19
N ARG A 86 5.79 -11.59 -8.84
CA ARG A 86 5.85 -13.06 -8.95
C ARG A 86 6.52 -13.60 -7.68
N THR A 87 5.72 -14.33 -6.89
CA THR A 87 6.03 -14.70 -5.50
C THR A 87 7.44 -15.26 -5.30
N TRP A 88 7.80 -16.31 -6.04
CA TRP A 88 9.07 -17.00 -5.83
C TRP A 88 10.27 -16.21 -6.36
N THR A 89 10.17 -15.65 -7.56
CA THR A 89 11.29 -14.91 -8.16
C THR A 89 11.59 -13.61 -7.41
N SER A 90 10.56 -12.94 -6.89
CA SER A 90 10.73 -11.73 -6.08
C SER A 90 11.24 -12.04 -4.67
N ALA A 91 10.72 -13.09 -4.02
CA ALA A 91 11.20 -13.50 -2.69
C ALA A 91 12.67 -13.94 -2.73
N VAL A 92 13.01 -14.85 -3.66
CA VAL A 92 14.38 -15.33 -3.83
C VAL A 92 15.28 -14.20 -4.31
N GLY A 93 14.85 -13.39 -5.28
CA GLY A 93 15.66 -12.29 -5.81
C GLY A 93 16.00 -11.26 -4.74
N ALA A 94 15.05 -10.86 -3.90
CA ALA A 94 15.28 -9.88 -2.84
C ALA A 94 16.14 -10.45 -1.71
N ALA A 95 15.92 -11.72 -1.34
CA ALA A 95 16.74 -12.40 -0.33
C ALA A 95 18.18 -12.59 -0.81
N VAL A 96 18.38 -13.07 -2.05
CA VAL A 96 19.71 -13.28 -2.63
C VAL A 96 20.44 -11.95 -2.82
N SER A 97 19.76 -10.90 -3.29
CA SER A 97 20.42 -9.60 -3.45
C SER A 97 20.88 -9.03 -2.11
N GLY A 98 20.05 -9.08 -1.07
CA GLY A 98 20.45 -8.66 0.27
C GLY A 98 21.55 -9.56 0.86
N GLY A 99 21.44 -10.88 0.69
CA GLY A 99 22.46 -11.84 1.15
C GLY A 99 23.81 -11.61 0.49
N LEU A 100 23.84 -11.30 -0.82
CA LEU A 100 25.06 -10.96 -1.53
C LEU A 100 25.71 -9.69 -0.97
N PHE A 101 24.92 -8.69 -0.59
CA PHE A 101 25.43 -7.49 0.09
C PHE A 101 26.04 -7.82 1.46
N VAL A 102 25.41 -8.71 2.25
CA VAL A 102 25.99 -9.15 3.53
C VAL A 102 27.34 -9.84 3.31
N VAL A 103 27.41 -10.75 2.33
CA VAL A 103 28.66 -11.44 1.98
C VAL A 103 29.74 -10.44 1.55
N ALA A 104 29.39 -9.46 0.71
CA ALA A 104 30.31 -8.42 0.28
C ALA A 104 30.81 -7.56 1.45
N LEU A 105 29.93 -7.20 2.39
CA LEU A 105 30.30 -6.44 3.58
C LEU A 105 31.22 -7.23 4.52
N ASN A 106 30.90 -8.51 4.76
CA ASN A 106 31.75 -9.39 5.57
C ASN A 106 33.10 -9.61 4.92
N PHE A 107 33.16 -9.76 3.60
CA PHE A 107 34.42 -9.86 2.87
C PHE A 107 35.27 -8.59 3.00
N VAL A 108 34.66 -7.40 2.94
CA VAL A 108 35.38 -6.13 3.13
C VAL A 108 35.85 -5.95 4.58
N ARG A 109 35.08 -6.44 5.55
CA ARG A 109 35.35 -6.28 6.98
C ARG A 109 36.40 -7.27 7.50
N ASP A 110 36.21 -8.55 7.20
CA ASP A 110 36.92 -9.67 7.81
C ASP A 110 37.81 -10.43 6.80
N GLY A 111 37.87 -9.97 5.54
CA GLY A 111 38.70 -10.57 4.50
C GLY A 111 38.27 -12.00 4.15
N MET A 112 39.24 -12.86 3.78
CA MET A 112 38.97 -14.28 3.52
C MET A 112 38.75 -15.09 4.81
N ASP A 113 39.28 -14.63 5.94
CA ASP A 113 39.19 -15.36 7.21
C ASP A 113 37.75 -15.42 7.74
N GLY A 114 36.94 -14.41 7.43
CA GLY A 114 35.51 -14.40 7.74
C GLY A 114 34.68 -15.46 6.99
N LEU A 115 35.16 -16.01 5.86
CA LEU A 115 34.43 -17.04 5.10
C LEU A 115 34.67 -18.46 5.60
N THR A 116 35.81 -18.71 6.26
CA THR A 116 36.27 -20.06 6.61
C THR A 116 36.12 -20.36 8.11
N SER A 117 36.19 -19.35 8.99
CA SER A 117 36.17 -19.55 10.45
C SER A 117 34.81 -20.01 11.02
N ASP A 118 33.70 -19.75 10.34
CA ASP A 118 32.35 -19.87 10.92
C ASP A 118 31.58 -21.16 10.53
N TRP A 119 32.25 -22.20 10.04
CA TRP A 119 31.63 -23.47 9.59
C TRP A 119 31.17 -24.40 10.74
N GLY A 120 30.54 -23.85 11.77
CA GLY A 120 29.97 -24.58 12.91
C GLY A 120 28.44 -24.71 12.87
N VAL A 121 27.84 -25.21 13.96
CA VAL A 121 26.37 -25.34 14.15
C VAL A 121 25.63 -24.00 13.93
N ALA A 122 26.26 -22.88 14.25
CA ALA A 122 25.72 -21.55 14.00
C ALA A 122 25.47 -21.27 12.50
N SER A 123 26.34 -21.75 11.61
CA SER A 123 26.16 -21.60 10.15
C SER A 123 24.95 -22.38 9.64
N ALA A 124 24.74 -23.61 10.12
CA ALA A 124 23.57 -24.40 9.76
C ALA A 124 22.27 -23.70 10.19
N LEU A 125 22.24 -23.13 11.41
CA LEU A 125 21.12 -22.33 11.90
C LEU A 125 20.90 -21.05 11.08
N ARG A 126 21.97 -20.36 10.68
CA ARG A 126 21.88 -19.18 9.80
C ARG A 126 21.28 -19.53 8.44
N ILE A 127 21.73 -20.63 7.81
CA ILE A 127 21.18 -21.10 6.54
C ILE A 127 19.69 -21.47 6.70
N LEU A 128 19.34 -22.17 7.78
CA LEU A 128 17.96 -22.54 8.07
C LEU A 128 17.08 -21.30 8.28
N ALA A 129 17.57 -20.31 9.03
CA ALA A 129 16.92 -19.03 9.26
C ALA A 129 16.75 -18.25 7.94
N PHE A 130 17.75 -18.25 7.08
CA PHE A 130 17.71 -17.61 5.77
C PHE A 130 16.64 -18.25 4.87
N MET A 131 16.63 -19.58 4.79
CA MET A 131 15.60 -20.34 4.05
C MET A 131 14.20 -20.13 4.64
N GLY A 132 14.09 -20.12 5.96
CA GLY A 132 12.87 -19.79 6.68
C GLY A 132 12.37 -18.39 6.34
N GLY A 133 13.28 -17.41 6.28
CA GLY A 133 12.99 -16.05 5.85
C GLY A 133 12.46 -15.97 4.42
N ILE A 134 13.08 -16.68 3.46
CA ILE A 134 12.60 -16.77 2.07
C ILE A 134 11.17 -17.33 2.02
N LEU A 135 10.90 -18.40 2.76
CA LEU A 135 9.56 -19.01 2.86
C LEU A 135 8.55 -18.04 3.46
N LEU A 136 8.94 -17.32 4.52
CA LEU A 136 8.10 -16.32 5.17
C LEU A 136 7.78 -15.16 4.22
N THR A 137 8.77 -14.68 3.48
CA THR A 137 8.61 -13.66 2.44
C THR A 137 7.70 -14.15 1.32
N ALA A 138 7.85 -15.39 0.86
CA ALA A 138 6.97 -15.96 -0.15
C ALA A 138 5.52 -16.05 0.36
N ARG A 139 5.31 -16.44 1.62
CA ARG A 139 3.98 -16.46 2.26
C ARG A 139 3.41 -15.05 2.41
N ALA A 140 4.22 -14.08 2.81
CA ALA A 140 3.85 -12.68 2.94
C ALA A 140 3.41 -12.07 1.60
N ILE A 141 4.13 -12.36 0.50
CA ILE A 141 3.72 -11.92 -0.83
C ILE A 141 2.38 -12.53 -1.25
N ARG A 142 2.15 -13.82 -0.97
CA ARG A 142 0.83 -14.46 -1.24
C ARG A 142 -0.28 -13.81 -0.43
N ALA A 143 -0.05 -13.55 0.85
CA ALA A 143 -1.02 -12.88 1.72
C ALA A 143 -1.31 -11.44 1.25
N GLY A 144 -0.28 -10.69 0.85
CA GLY A 144 -0.41 -9.33 0.33
C GLY A 144 -1.21 -9.27 -0.97
N ARG A 145 -1.01 -10.24 -1.86
CA ARG A 145 -1.81 -10.41 -3.08
C ARG A 145 -3.27 -10.73 -2.78
N ALA A 146 -3.53 -11.69 -1.90
CA ALA A 146 -4.91 -12.02 -1.50
C ALA A 146 -5.62 -10.81 -0.86
N ALA A 147 -4.89 -9.97 -0.12
CA ALA A 147 -5.42 -8.73 0.44
C ALA A 147 -5.64 -7.64 -0.64
N ALA A 148 -4.86 -7.62 -1.71
CA ALA A 148 -5.04 -6.71 -2.85
C ALA A 148 -6.27 -7.11 -3.68
N GLU A 149 -6.47 -8.41 -3.92
CA GLU A 149 -7.63 -8.96 -4.64
C GLU A 149 -8.94 -8.68 -3.88
N ARG A 150 -8.93 -8.73 -2.54
CA ARG A 150 -10.06 -8.27 -1.71
C ARG A 150 -10.32 -6.76 -1.83
N GLY A 151 -9.27 -5.96 -2.02
CA GLY A 151 -9.40 -4.51 -2.23
C GLY A 151 -9.98 -4.17 -3.60
N SER A 152 -9.56 -4.88 -4.65
CA SER A 152 -10.08 -4.67 -6.02
C SER A 152 -11.51 -5.11 -6.17
N THR A 153 -11.91 -6.23 -5.55
CA THR A 153 -13.30 -6.69 -5.53
C THR A 153 -14.22 -5.74 -4.75
N ALA A 154 -13.76 -5.20 -3.61
CA ALA A 154 -14.50 -4.17 -2.88
C ALA A 154 -14.61 -2.85 -3.68
N ALA A 155 -13.59 -2.48 -4.46
CA ALA A 155 -13.62 -1.30 -5.32
C ALA A 155 -14.53 -1.50 -6.54
N GLN A 156 -14.55 -2.71 -7.12
CA GLN A 156 -15.48 -3.09 -8.19
C GLN A 156 -16.93 -3.10 -7.69
N ALA A 157 -17.20 -3.69 -6.53
CA ALA A 157 -18.53 -3.68 -5.91
C ALA A 157 -19.02 -2.25 -5.64
N LYS A 158 -18.14 -1.34 -5.18
CA LYS A 158 -18.46 0.09 -5.01
C LYS A 158 -18.62 0.85 -6.33
N ALA A 159 -18.03 0.38 -7.42
CA ALA A 159 -18.22 0.96 -8.74
C ALA A 159 -19.51 0.45 -9.39
N GLU A 160 -19.84 -0.83 -9.19
CA GLU A 160 -21.10 -1.44 -9.62
C GLU A 160 -22.29 -0.85 -8.86
N ALA A 161 -22.18 -0.66 -7.54
CA ALA A 161 -23.21 0.02 -6.75
C ALA A 161 -23.46 1.46 -7.22
N ARG A 162 -22.39 2.20 -7.54
CA ARG A 162 -22.53 3.57 -8.08
C ARG A 162 -23.08 3.62 -9.50
N LYS A 163 -22.89 2.56 -10.30
CA LYS A 163 -23.53 2.43 -11.62
C LYS A 163 -25.02 2.13 -11.48
N SER A 164 -25.41 1.22 -10.59
CA SER A 164 -26.83 0.90 -10.38
C SER A 164 -27.61 2.10 -9.83
N GLU A 165 -27.01 2.90 -8.94
CA GLU A 165 -27.61 4.16 -8.50
C GLU A 165 -27.81 5.14 -9.67
N TYR A 166 -26.81 5.27 -10.54
CA TYR A 166 -26.89 6.16 -11.70
C TYR A 166 -27.93 5.72 -12.74
N ASP A 167 -28.03 4.42 -13.00
CA ASP A 167 -29.05 3.84 -13.89
C ASP A 167 -30.47 4.04 -13.32
N GLU A 168 -30.62 3.99 -11.99
CA GLU A 168 -31.88 4.27 -11.31
C GLU A 168 -32.28 5.76 -11.43
N PHE A 169 -31.32 6.67 -11.31
CA PHE A 169 -31.55 8.09 -11.57
C PHE A 169 -31.91 8.38 -13.04
N LEU A 170 -31.25 7.73 -14.00
CA LEU A 170 -31.59 7.84 -15.42
C LEU A 170 -33.01 7.36 -15.71
N LYS A 171 -33.39 6.19 -15.17
CA LYS A 171 -34.74 5.64 -15.36
C LYS A 171 -35.83 6.50 -14.71
N ALA A 172 -35.55 7.09 -13.54
CA ALA A 172 -36.44 8.04 -12.90
C ALA A 172 -36.59 9.34 -13.70
N ALA A 173 -35.50 9.83 -14.31
CA ALA A 173 -35.51 11.00 -15.18
C ALA A 173 -36.28 10.73 -16.49
N GLU A 174 -36.10 9.57 -17.11
CA GLU A 174 -36.89 9.16 -18.29
C GLU A 174 -38.38 9.04 -17.96
N ALA A 175 -38.72 8.46 -16.82
CA ALA A 175 -40.12 8.36 -16.38
C ALA A 175 -40.74 9.74 -16.07
N ALA A 176 -39.95 10.67 -15.51
CA ALA A 176 -40.39 12.04 -15.27
C ALA A 176 -40.54 12.84 -16.59
N GLY A 177 -39.63 12.65 -17.55
CA GLY A 177 -39.72 13.22 -18.89
C GLY A 177 -40.94 12.72 -19.65
N ALA A 178 -41.19 11.40 -19.64
CA ALA A 178 -42.37 10.81 -20.27
C ALA A 178 -43.70 11.32 -19.66
N ARG A 179 -43.74 11.61 -18.35
CA ARG A 179 -44.91 12.24 -17.70
C ARG A 179 -45.12 13.69 -18.13
N LEU A 180 -44.04 14.44 -18.38
CA LEU A 180 -44.13 15.81 -18.91
C LEU A 180 -44.61 15.81 -20.36
N GLU A 181 -44.10 14.90 -21.21
CA GLU A 181 -44.55 14.75 -22.60
C GLU A 181 -46.03 14.35 -22.69
N GLN A 182 -46.52 13.49 -21.79
CA GLN A 182 -47.97 13.18 -21.70
C GLN A 182 -48.81 14.40 -21.29
N ARG A 183 -48.26 15.28 -20.45
CA ARG A 183 -48.94 16.52 -20.04
C ARG A 183 -48.98 17.55 -21.17
N GLU A 184 -47.91 17.64 -21.96
CA GLU A 184 -47.84 18.55 -23.11
C GLU A 184 -48.62 18.02 -24.33
N GLY A 185 -48.57 16.72 -24.60
CA GLY A 185 -49.40 16.08 -25.62
C GLY A 185 -50.90 16.07 -25.29
N GLY A 186 -51.26 16.08 -24.00
CA GLY A 186 -52.64 16.23 -23.52
C GLY A 186 -53.13 17.69 -23.47
N ALA A 187 -52.23 18.67 -23.46
CA ALA A 187 -52.58 20.09 -23.44
C ALA A 187 -53.06 20.64 -24.80
N GLY A 188 -53.08 19.80 -25.85
CA GLY A 188 -53.58 20.14 -27.18
C GLY A 188 -55.09 20.01 -27.39
N THR A 189 -55.90 19.67 -26.38
CA THR A 189 -57.36 19.48 -26.58
C THR A 189 -58.25 20.12 -25.51
N GLU A 190 -57.77 21.07 -24.71
CA GLU A 190 -58.72 21.88 -23.93
C GLU A 190 -58.18 23.28 -23.59
N ALA A 191 -58.63 24.25 -24.39
CA ALA A 191 -58.94 25.59 -23.92
C ALA A 191 -60.44 25.80 -24.16
N PRO A 192 -61.18 26.37 -23.20
CA PRO A 192 -61.33 27.82 -23.25
C PRO A 192 -61.24 28.53 -21.87
N ALA A 193 -60.65 29.74 -21.88
CA ALA A 193 -60.82 30.79 -20.86
C ALA A 193 -62.19 31.51 -21.05
N PRO A 194 -62.63 32.53 -20.26
CA PRO A 194 -61.95 33.28 -19.17
C PRO A 194 -62.85 33.66 -17.94
N ALA A 195 -62.26 34.16 -16.84
CA ALA A 195 -62.93 35.12 -15.93
C ALA A 195 -61.96 35.83 -14.96
N SER A 196 -61.84 37.15 -15.16
CA SER A 196 -61.84 38.24 -14.16
C SER A 196 -60.80 38.32 -13.03
N THR A 197 -59.87 39.26 -13.22
CA THR A 197 -59.52 40.39 -12.34
C THR A 197 -59.76 40.25 -10.83
N ASP A 198 -58.69 40.28 -10.02
CA ASP A 198 -58.50 41.36 -9.05
C ASP A 198 -57.04 41.43 -8.56
N ALA A 199 -56.50 42.65 -8.57
CA ALA A 199 -55.26 43.04 -7.91
C ALA A 199 -55.56 44.29 -7.08
N PRO A 200 -55.01 44.39 -5.85
CA PRO A 200 -54.07 45.48 -5.55
C PRO A 200 -52.95 44.98 -4.60
N ALA A 201 -51.78 45.58 -4.41
CA ALA A 201 -51.02 46.71 -4.93
C ALA A 201 -49.56 46.50 -4.43
N PRO A 202 -48.53 47.21 -4.95
CA PRO A 202 -47.14 47.02 -4.57
C PRO A 202 -46.67 47.98 -3.46
N SER A 203 -45.78 47.50 -2.60
CA SER A 203 -44.91 48.27 -1.68
C SER A 203 -43.74 47.31 -1.35
N GLY A 204 -42.44 47.59 -1.54
CA GLY A 204 -41.69 48.82 -1.36
C GLY A 204 -40.73 48.62 -0.17
N GLU A 205 -39.41 48.74 -0.42
CA GLU A 205 -38.27 48.82 0.54
C GLU A 205 -37.74 47.49 1.13
N ALA A 206 -36.50 47.03 0.88
CA ALA A 206 -35.14 47.60 0.97
C ALA A 206 -34.56 47.66 2.40
N ASN A 207 -33.73 46.66 2.77
CA ASN A 207 -32.50 46.80 3.58
C ASN A 207 -31.76 45.44 3.56
N ARG A 208 -30.60 45.27 2.88
CA ARG A 208 -29.22 45.61 3.29
C ARG A 208 -28.85 45.14 4.70
N ASP A 209 -27.95 44.15 4.76
CA ASP A 209 -26.67 44.10 5.51
C ASP A 209 -26.22 42.62 5.62
N GLY A 210 -25.20 42.19 4.88
CA GLY A 210 -23.79 42.13 5.33
C GLY A 210 -23.37 40.65 5.38
N GLU A 211 -22.72 40.09 4.36
CA GLU A 211 -21.28 40.09 4.09
C GLU A 211 -20.43 39.31 5.13
N GLY A 212 -19.64 38.34 4.64
CA GLY A 212 -18.34 37.99 5.25
C GLY A 212 -18.21 36.67 6.02
N THR A 213 -17.91 35.60 5.28
CA THR A 213 -16.77 34.63 5.42
C THR A 213 -16.27 34.17 6.83
N PRO A 214 -15.95 32.86 7.01
CA PRO A 214 -15.30 32.27 8.22
C PRO A 214 -13.76 32.55 8.23
N PRO A 215 -12.85 31.95 9.04
CA PRO A 215 -12.93 31.06 10.22
C PRO A 215 -12.06 31.55 11.42
N SER A 216 -12.12 30.87 12.57
CA SER A 216 -11.12 30.96 13.66
C SER A 216 -11.14 29.61 14.39
N GLY A 217 -10.07 28.87 14.63
CA GLY A 217 -8.68 29.27 14.90
C GLY A 217 -8.35 28.80 16.33
N ASP A 218 -7.58 27.73 16.42
CA ASP A 218 -6.70 27.29 17.51
C ASP A 218 -7.14 27.40 19.00
N MET A 219 -7.10 26.26 19.69
CA MET A 219 -6.61 26.25 21.08
C MET A 219 -5.66 25.08 21.32
N LYS A 220 -4.38 25.43 21.27
CA LYS A 220 -3.22 24.73 21.80
C LYS A 220 -3.16 25.05 23.30
N THR A 221 -2.95 24.05 24.15
CA THR A 221 -2.49 24.29 25.53
C THR A 221 -1.38 23.30 25.87
N PRO A 222 -0.19 23.76 26.30
CA PRO A 222 0.85 22.93 26.87
C PRO A 222 0.87 22.96 28.40
N ALA A 223 1.61 21.99 28.94
CA ALA A 223 2.29 21.94 30.24
C ALA A 223 1.47 21.60 31.51
N ALA A 224 1.82 20.48 32.13
CA ALA A 224 2.65 20.44 33.33
C ALA A 224 3.46 19.13 33.36
#